data_AF-A0A5C7ZF95-F1
#
_entry.id   AF-A0A5C7ZF95-F1
#
_cell.length_a   1.000
_cell.length_b   1.000
_cell.length_c   1.000
_cell.angle_alpha   90.00
_cell.angle_beta   90.00
_cell.angle_gamma   90.00
#
_symmetry.space_group_name_H-M   'P 1'
#
loop_
_entity.id
_entity.type
_entity.pdbx_description
1 polymer ?
#
loop_
_entity_poly.entity_id
_entity_poly.type
_entity_poly.pdbx_seq_one_letter_code
_entity_poly.pdbx_strand_id
1 'polypeptide(L)' 'MSECSYQIDPRPAELGGGWRLRLIEDGEEVGGGVFPLSEYATEYATEDNAEDNAEEAAKWAYDDALAEASAWLASR' A
#
# COMPACT_ATOMS: atom_id res chain seq x y z
N MET A 1 -1.86 -23.93 14.03
CA MET A 1 -2.48 -22.77 13.38
C MET A 1 -1.31 -21.90 12.97
N SER A 2 -1.06 -21.73 11.69
CA SER A 2 0.02 -20.87 11.23
C SER A 2 -0.34 -19.43 11.54
N GLU A 3 0.58 -18.67 12.14
CA GLU A 3 0.36 -17.26 12.45
C GLU A 3 0.49 -16.44 11.16
N CYS A 4 -0.65 -15.99 10.62
CA CYS A 4 -0.68 -15.15 9.43
C CYS A 4 -0.84 -13.69 9.86
N SER A 5 0.12 -12.85 9.48
CA SER A 5 0.21 -11.43 9.80
C SER A 5 0.52 -10.64 8.53
N TYR A 6 0.26 -9.34 8.53
CA TYR A 6 0.68 -8.45 7.45
C TYR A 6 1.28 -7.17 8.03
N GLN A 7 2.13 -6.52 7.23
CA GLN A 7 2.69 -5.21 7.52
C GLN A 7 2.52 -4.31 6.30
N ILE A 8 1.99 -3.11 6.53
CA ILE A 8 1.88 -2.07 5.52
C ILE A 8 2.76 -0.90 5.98
N ASP A 9 3.85 -0.66 5.28
CA ASP A 9 4.81 0.39 5.62
C ASP A 9 4.74 1.54 4.59
N PRO A 10 4.80 2.80 5.05
CA PRO A 10 4.86 3.94 4.15
C PRO A 10 6.16 3.92 3.37
N ARG A 11 6.07 4.16 2.07
CA ARG A 11 7.22 4.20 1.17
C ARG A 11 7.62 5.66 0.96
N PRO A 12 8.92 6.00 1.08
CA PRO A 12 9.36 7.38 0.92
C PRO A 12 9.04 7.92 -0.48
N ALA A 13 8.62 9.19 -0.53
CA ALA A 13 8.26 9.88 -1.77
C ALA A 13 9.36 9.81 -2.84
N GLU A 14 10.63 9.83 -2.42
CA GLU A 14 11.81 9.73 -3.31
C GLU A 14 11.87 8.44 -4.14
N LEU A 15 11.24 7.36 -3.67
CA LEU A 15 11.18 6.10 -4.40
C LEU A 15 9.91 5.99 -5.30
N GLY A 16 9.06 7.01 -5.31
CA GLY A 16 7.72 6.99 -5.94
C GLY A 16 6.57 6.99 -4.92
N GLY A 17 6.89 7.14 -3.63
CA GLY A 17 5.92 7.18 -2.54
C GLY A 17 5.12 5.90 -2.37
N GLY A 18 4.08 6.01 -1.55
CA GLY A 18 2.96 5.06 -1.49
C GLY A 18 3.10 4.10 -0.33
N TRP A 19 2.69 2.85 -0.56
CA TRP A 19 2.69 1.82 0.48
C TRP A 19 3.33 0.54 -0.01
N ARG A 20 4.03 -0.12 0.91
CA ARG A 20 4.54 -1.47 0.69
C ARG A 20 3.80 -2.42 1.62
N LEU A 21 3.13 -3.40 1.02
CA LEU A 21 2.53 -4.52 1.72
C LEU A 21 3.52 -5.67 1.81
N ARG A 22 3.61 -6.26 3.01
CA ARG A 22 4.34 -7.49 3.30
C ARG A 22 3.39 -8.47 3.97
N LEU A 23 3.29 -9.67 3.43
CA LEU A 23 2.48 -10.78 3.94
C LEU A 23 3.42 -11.75 4.64
N ILE A 24 3.14 -12.03 5.91
CA ILE A 24 4.04 -12.76 6.80
C ILE A 24 3.29 -13.97 7.34
N GLU A 25 3.82 -15.16 7.09
CA GLU A 25 3.26 -16.41 7.59
C GLU A 25 4.32 -17.12 8.44
N ASP A 26 4.00 -17.42 9.69
CA ASP A 26 4.91 -18.06 10.64
C ASP A 26 6.23 -17.27 10.84
N GLY A 27 6.18 -15.95 10.65
CA GLY A 27 7.35 -15.07 10.71
C GLY A 27 8.18 -15.00 9.42
N GLU A 28 7.79 -15.69 8.35
CA GLU A 28 8.43 -15.65 7.03
C GLU A 28 7.62 -14.78 6.06
N GLU A 29 8.30 -13.88 5.32
CA GLU A 29 7.65 -13.11 4.25
C GLU A 29 7.32 -14.06 3.09
N VAL A 30 6.04 -14.40 2.96
CA VAL A 30 5.54 -15.31 1.92
C VAL A 30 5.00 -14.58 0.69
N GLY A 31 4.82 -13.27 0.78
CA GLY A 31 4.33 -12.46 -0.32
C GLY A 31 4.22 -10.98 0.03
N GLY A 32 3.72 -10.19 -0.93
CA GLY A 32 3.55 -8.75 -0.74
C GLY A 32 3.27 -8.02 -2.04
N GLY A 33 3.09 -6.71 -1.93
CA GLY A 33 2.78 -5.81 -3.03
C GLY A 33 3.40 -4.43 -2.81
N VAL A 34 3.62 -3.70 -3.90
CA VAL A 34 4.06 -2.29 -3.84
C VAL A 34 3.00 -1.46 -4.54
N PHE A 35 2.50 -0.46 -3.83
CA PHE A 35 1.43 0.43 -4.25
C PHE A 35 2.01 1.85 -4.33
N PRO A 36 2.67 2.23 -5.43
CA PRO A 36 3.28 3.54 -5.57
C PRO A 36 2.20 4.62 -5.77
N LEU A 37 2.41 5.82 -5.21
CA LEU A 37 1.43 6.91 -5.35
C LEU A 37 1.19 7.28 -6.80
N SER A 38 2.20 7.14 -7.65
CA SER A 38 2.10 7.48 -9.07
C SER A 38 0.99 6.73 -9.82
N GLU A 39 0.57 5.54 -9.36
CA GLU A 39 -0.54 4.78 -9.95
C GLU A 39 -1.91 5.34 -9.56
N TYR A 40 -1.99 6.05 -8.43
CA TYR A 40 -3.23 6.60 -7.85
C TYR A 40 -3.31 8.12 -7.95
N ALA A 41 -2.17 8.78 -8.18
CA ALA A 41 -2.07 10.21 -8.38
C ALA A 41 -2.83 10.58 -9.66
N THR A 42 -3.60 11.66 -9.59
CA THR A 42 -4.41 12.07 -10.73
C THR A 42 -3.59 12.96 -11.66
N GLU A 43 -3.78 12.82 -12.97
CA GLU A 43 -3.17 13.72 -13.96
C GLU A 43 -3.64 15.18 -13.80
N TYR A 44 -4.74 15.41 -13.09
CA TYR A 44 -5.27 16.73 -12.77
C TYR A 44 -4.65 17.38 -11.52
N ALA A 45 -3.55 16.82 -11.00
CA ALA A 45 -2.78 17.46 -9.94
C ALA A 45 -2.16 18.75 -10.49
N THR A 46 -2.68 19.87 -10.01
CA THR A 46 -2.12 21.21 -10.16
C THR A 46 -1.25 21.54 -8.95
N GLU A 47 -0.43 22.58 -9.06
CA GLU A 47 0.47 23.00 -7.97
C GLU A 47 -0.28 23.35 -6.66
N ASP A 48 -1.56 23.75 -6.77
CA ASP A 48 -2.42 24.14 -5.65
C ASP A 48 -3.02 22.94 -4.88
N ASN A 49 -3.27 21.82 -5.57
CA ASN A 49 -3.86 20.61 -4.98
C ASN A 49 -2.93 19.39 -5.02
N ALA A 50 -1.63 19.59 -5.27
CA ALA A 50 -0.66 18.51 -5.34
C ALA A 50 -0.53 17.74 -4.01
N GLU A 51 -0.61 18.43 -2.88
CA GLU A 51 -0.57 17.81 -1.54
C GLU A 51 -1.84 17.01 -1.26
N ASP A 52 -3.02 17.62 -1.48
CA ASP A 52 -4.34 16.96 -1.34
C ASP A 52 -4.44 15.72 -2.26
N ASN A 53 -3.92 15.84 -3.49
CA ASN A 53 -3.90 14.72 -4.42
C ASN A 53 -2.95 13.59 -3.97
N ALA A 54 -1.78 13.93 -3.46
CA ALA A 54 -0.84 12.94 -2.95
C ALA A 54 -1.41 12.22 -1.71
N GLU A 55 -2.13 12.93 -0.84
CA GLU A 55 -2.78 12.35 0.33
C GLU A 55 -3.94 11.42 -0.05
N GLU A 56 -4.80 11.84 -0.98
CA GLU A 56 -5.86 10.99 -1.53
C GLU A 56 -5.28 9.76 -2.23
N ALA A 57 -4.27 9.94 -3.10
CA ALA A 57 -3.56 8.84 -3.74
C ALA A 57 -2.96 7.87 -2.70
N ALA A 58 -2.41 8.39 -1.60
CA ALA A 58 -1.87 7.56 -0.52
C ALA A 58 -2.96 6.77 0.17
N LYS A 59 -4.13 7.37 0.39
CA LYS A 59 -5.27 6.70 1.00
C LYS A 59 -5.79 5.57 0.11
N TRP A 60 -5.92 5.80 -1.20
CA TRP A 60 -6.32 4.76 -2.15
C TRP A 60 -5.30 3.61 -2.22
N ALA A 61 -4.01 3.95 -2.29
CA ALA A 61 -2.93 2.96 -2.28
C ALA A 61 -2.91 2.13 -0.98
N TYR A 62 -3.23 2.74 0.16
CA TYR A 62 -3.34 2.02 1.44
C TYR A 62 -4.55 1.09 1.47
N ASP A 63 -5.70 1.55 0.96
CA ASP A 63 -6.94 0.76 0.93
C ASP A 63 -6.77 -0.50 0.06
N ASP A 64 -6.14 -0.37 -1.10
CA ASP A 64 -5.83 -1.48 -2.00
C ASP A 64 -4.83 -2.47 -1.34
N ALA A 65 -3.78 -1.94 -0.71
CA ALA A 65 -2.84 -2.75 0.07
C ALA A 65 -3.53 -3.52 1.21
N LEU A 66 -4.46 -2.87 1.91
CA LEU A 66 -5.22 -3.47 2.99
C LEU A 66 -6.19 -4.53 2.46
N ALA A 67 -6.85 -4.28 1.32
CA ALA A 67 -7.75 -5.22 0.68
C ALA A 67 -7.00 -6.50 0.27
N GLU A 68 -5.83 -6.39 -0.36
CA GLU A 68 -5.00 -7.54 -0.72
C GLU A 68 -4.53 -8.31 0.53
N ALA A 69 -4.10 -7.59 1.57
CA ALA A 69 -3.69 -8.20 2.84
C ALA A 69 -4.83 -8.99 3.51
N SER A 70 -6.00 -8.38 3.55
CA SER A 70 -7.18 -8.98 4.19
C SER A 70 -7.77 -10.11 3.36
N ALA A 71 -7.75 -10.02 2.03
CA ALA A 71 -8.10 -11.12 1.13
C ALA A 71 -7.16 -12.33 1.30
N TRP A 72 -5.85 -12.07 1.42
CA TRP A 72 -4.87 -13.12 1.69
C TRP A 72 -5.11 -13.79 3.05
N LEU A 73 -5.30 -12.99 4.11
CA LEU A 73 -5.62 -13.52 5.44
C LEU A 73 -6.91 -14.34 5.44
N ALA A 74 -7.95 -13.89 4.72
CA ALA A 74 -9.22 -14.59 4.63
C ALA A 74 -9.12 -15.92 3.85
N SER A 75 -8.08 -16.10 3.05
CA SER A 75 -7.83 -17.31 2.28
C SER A 75 -7.00 -18.37 3.04
N ARG A 76 -6.58 -18.10 4.29
CA ARG A 76 -5.79 -19.01 5.13
C ARG A 76 -6.62 -19.65 6.24
#